data_AF-A0A059CVE7-F1
#
_entry.id   AF-A0A059CVE7-F1
#
_cell.length_a   1.000
_cell.length_b   1.000
_cell.length_c   1.000
_cell.angle_alpha   90.00
_cell.angle_beta   90.00
_cell.angle_gamma   90.00
#
_symmetry.space_group_name_H-M   'P 1'
#
loop_
_entity.id
_entity.type
_entity.pdbx_description
1 polymer ?
#
loop_
_entity_poly.entity_id
_entity_poly.type
_entity_poly.pdbx_seq_one_letter_code
_entity_poly.pdbx_strand_id
1 'polypeptide(L)'
;MDDANAVDVAGVPSSALDLIDLSSADNRRSVSLLRQACLDSGFFYVINHGVSQDLMEEVFVQSRRFFGLPLSEKMKLLRNGKHRGYNPLFDQVLHPANQINDCIFPGA
;
A
#
# COMPACT_ATOMS: atom_id res chain seq x y z
N MET A 1 -16.77 12.72 7.20
CA MET A 1 -17.72 12.28 6.18
C MET A 1 -17.42 13.11 4.95
N ASP A 2 -17.36 12.43 3.80
CA ASP A 2 -17.25 12.96 2.44
C ASP A 2 -15.83 13.36 2.01
N ASP A 3 -15.16 12.40 1.36
CA ASP A 3 -14.17 12.61 0.29
C ASP A 3 -14.05 11.32 -0.52
N ALA A 4 -15.16 10.95 -1.19
CA ALA A 4 -15.12 10.01 -2.30
C ALA A 4 -14.49 10.72 -3.50
N ASN A 5 -13.17 10.74 -3.54
CA ASN A 5 -12.42 11.28 -4.67
C ASN A 5 -12.55 10.29 -5.85
N ALA A 6 -13.65 10.42 -6.58
CA ALA A 6 -13.89 9.71 -7.83
C ALA A 6 -12.90 10.24 -8.86
N VAL A 7 -11.84 9.46 -9.11
CA VAL A 7 -10.97 9.67 -10.26
C VAL A 7 -11.64 8.99 -11.43
N ASP A 8 -12.23 9.78 -12.33
CA ASP A 8 -12.79 9.32 -13.60
C ASP A 8 -11.64 8.90 -14.53
N VAL A 9 -11.33 7.60 -14.53
CA VAL A 9 -10.43 6.97 -15.50
C VAL A 9 -11.28 6.47 -16.65
N ALA A 10 -11.57 7.36 -17.60
CA ALA A 10 -12.32 7.05 -18.81
C ALA A 10 -11.68 5.87 -19.57
N GLY A 11 -12.35 4.72 -19.54
CA GLY A 11 -11.99 3.53 -20.35
C GLY A 11 -11.85 2.21 -19.58
N VAL A 12 -11.89 2.20 -18.24
CA VAL A 12 -11.92 0.96 -17.47
C VAL A 12 -13.38 0.55 -17.25
N PRO A 13 -13.84 -0.64 -17.69
CA PRO A 13 -15.16 -1.12 -17.32
C PRO A 13 -15.26 -1.14 -15.79
N SER A 14 -16.33 -0.57 -15.23
CA SER A 14 -16.65 -0.63 -13.81
C SER A 14 -17.01 -2.07 -13.41
N SER A 15 -16.03 -2.98 -13.47
CA SER A 15 -16.12 -4.24 -12.77
C SER A 15 -15.85 -3.91 -11.31
N ALA A 16 -16.88 -3.97 -10.48
CA ALA A 16 -16.71 -3.98 -9.03
C ALA A 16 -15.59 -4.97 -8.69
N LEU A 17 -14.51 -4.49 -8.09
CA LEU A 17 -13.38 -5.35 -7.69
C LEU A 17 -13.91 -6.49 -6.81
N ASP A 18 -13.34 -7.68 -6.97
CA ASP A 18 -13.76 -8.84 -6.21
C ASP A 18 -13.63 -8.58 -4.71
N LEU A 19 -14.68 -8.89 -3.95
CA LEU A 19 -14.70 -8.81 -2.49
C LEU A 19 -14.58 -10.21 -1.90
N ILE A 20 -13.47 -10.47 -1.22
CA ILE A 20 -13.10 -11.81 -0.73
C ILE A 20 -13.26 -11.87 0.78
N ASP A 21 -14.12 -12.77 1.26
CA ASP A 21 -14.31 -13.06 2.68
C ASP A 21 -13.37 -14.19 3.14
N LEU A 22 -12.46 -13.89 4.06
CA LEU A 22 -11.52 -14.87 4.63
C LEU A 22 -12.08 -15.63 5.85
N SER A 23 -13.25 -15.24 6.36
CA SER A 23 -13.93 -15.97 7.44
C SER A 23 -14.89 -17.04 6.94
N SER A 24 -15.08 -17.17 5.62
CA SER A 24 -15.88 -18.22 4.99
C SER A 24 -15.44 -19.61 5.47
N ALA A 25 -16.41 -20.41 5.91
CA ALA A 25 -16.18 -21.82 6.26
C ALA A 25 -15.68 -22.64 5.06
N ASP A 26 -16.01 -22.23 3.83
CA ASP A 26 -15.47 -22.80 2.61
C ASP A 26 -14.26 -21.98 2.13
N ASN A 27 -13.08 -22.38 2.60
CA ASN A 27 -11.82 -21.75 2.23
C ASN A 27 -11.46 -21.97 0.75
N ARG A 28 -11.97 -23.02 0.09
CA ARG A 28 -11.66 -23.33 -1.31
C ARG A 28 -12.26 -22.27 -2.22
N ARG A 29 -13.48 -21.83 -1.92
CA ARG A 29 -14.14 -20.75 -2.64
C ARG A 29 -13.34 -19.45 -2.56
N SER A 30 -12.90 -19.04 -1.37
CA SER A 30 -12.11 -17.81 -1.20
C SER A 30 -10.78 -17.88 -1.95
N VAL A 31 -10.11 -19.05 -1.94
CA VAL A 31 -8.88 -19.27 -2.72
C VAL A 31 -9.12 -19.21 -4.23
N SER A 32 -10.21 -19.79 -4.72
CA SER A 32 -10.57 -19.73 -6.15
C SER A 32 -10.87 -18.31 -6.60
N LEU A 33 -11.62 -17.53 -5.80
CA LEU A 33 -11.90 -16.13 -6.10
C LEU A 33 -10.64 -15.27 -6.06
N LEU A 34 -9.77 -15.47 -5.07
CA LEU A 34 -8.48 -14.81 -4.98
C LEU A 34 -7.63 -15.06 -6.23
N ARG A 35 -7.56 -16.32 -6.67
CA ARG A 35 -6.84 -16.68 -7.89
C ARG A 35 -7.43 -16.00 -9.12
N GLN A 36 -8.76 -15.97 -9.24
CA GLN A 36 -9.44 -15.35 -10.36
C GLN A 36 -9.16 -13.83 -10.41
N ALA A 37 -9.33 -13.14 -9.28
CA ALA A 37 -9.05 -11.71 -9.17
C ALA A 37 -7.61 -11.35 -9.54
N CYS A 38 -6.64 -12.16 -9.11
CA CYS A 38 -5.23 -11.99 -9.48
C CYS A 38 -4.96 -12.17 -10.99
N LEU A 39 -5.74 -13.01 -11.69
CA LEU A 39 -5.57 -13.29 -13.12
C LEU A 39 -6.33 -12.30 -14.01
N ASP A 40 -7.44 -11.76 -13.52
CA ASP A 40 -8.33 -10.90 -14.29
C ASP A 40 -8.01 -9.42 -14.10
N SER A 41 -8.32 -8.87 -12.92
CA SER A 41 -8.14 -7.44 -12.64
C SER A 41 -6.75 -7.13 -12.06
N GLY A 42 -6.14 -8.09 -11.37
CA GLY A 42 -4.94 -7.90 -10.55
C GLY A 42 -5.21 -7.20 -9.20
N PHE A 43 -6.47 -6.88 -8.88
CA PHE A 43 -6.88 -6.13 -7.68
C PHE A 43 -8.18 -6.68 -7.07
N PHE A 44 -8.26 -6.69 -5.73
CA PHE A 44 -9.43 -7.16 -4.99
C PHE A 44 -9.46 -6.52 -3.59
N TYR A 45 -10.63 -6.56 -2.96
CA TYR A 45 -10.81 -6.24 -1.55
C TYR A 45 -10.92 -7.51 -0.71
N VAL A 46 -10.45 -7.42 0.54
CA VAL A 46 -10.56 -8.52 1.50
C VAL A 46 -11.31 -8.02 2.73
N ILE A 47 -12.25 -8.84 3.22
CA ILE A 47 -12.98 -8.61 4.47
C ILE A 47 -12.77 -9.78 5.43
N ASN A 48 -13.03 -9.54 6.71
CA ASN A 48 -12.90 -10.53 7.79
C ASN A 48 -11.52 -11.22 7.82
N HIS A 49 -10.46 -10.48 7.51
CA HIS A 49 -9.07 -10.95 7.51
C HIS A 49 -8.46 -11.10 8.93
N GLY A 50 -9.23 -10.79 9.98
CA GLY A 50 -8.82 -10.99 11.38
C GLY A 50 -7.96 -9.88 11.98
N VAL A 51 -7.65 -8.80 11.25
CA VAL A 51 -7.03 -7.60 11.84
C VAL A 51 -8.14 -6.78 12.49
N SER A 52 -7.95 -6.39 13.76
CA SER A 52 -8.95 -5.61 14.48
C SER A 52 -9.08 -4.20 13.93
N GLN A 53 -10.30 -3.66 14.00
CA GLN A 53 -10.60 -2.29 13.62
C GLN A 53 -9.80 -1.29 14.46
N ASP A 54 -9.70 -1.53 15.77
CA ASP A 54 -8.93 -0.68 16.70
C ASP A 54 -7.45 -0.57 16.30
N LEU A 55 -6.82 -1.67 15.89
CA LEU A 55 -5.43 -1.66 15.44
C LEU A 55 -5.27 -0.86 14.14
N MET A 56 -6.20 -1.01 13.19
CA MET A 56 -6.17 -0.23 11.95
C MET A 56 -6.29 1.27 12.24
N GLU A 57 -7.20 1.66 13.13
CA GLU A 57 -7.38 3.05 13.55
C GLU A 57 -6.14 3.61 14.24
N GLU A 58 -5.53 2.84 15.15
CA GLU A 58 -4.29 3.22 15.83
C GLU A 58 -3.15 3.44 14.83
N VAL A 59 -2.98 2.53 13.87
CA VAL A 59 -1.96 2.66 12.81
C VAL A 59 -2.16 3.97 12.03
N PHE A 60 -3.39 4.31 11.66
CA PHE A 60 -3.66 5.58 10.97
C PHE A 60 -3.41 6.80 11.86
N VAL A 61 -3.69 6.73 13.16
CA VAL A 61 -3.35 7.80 14.13
C VAL A 61 -1.84 8.00 14.20
N GLN A 62 -1.06 6.93 14.36
CA GLN A 62 0.39 7.03 14.43
C GLN A 62 1.01 7.50 13.10
N SER A 63 0.46 7.05 11.96
CA SER A 63 0.86 7.53 10.64
C SER A 63 0.67 9.04 10.51
N ARG A 64 -0.53 9.56 10.82
CA ARG A 64 -0.80 11.01 10.80
C ARG A 64 0.14 11.78 11.72
N ARG A 65 0.39 11.26 12.94
CA ARG A 65 1.31 11.86 13.90
C ARG A 65 2.73 11.96 13.34
N PHE A 66 3.24 10.88 12.74
CA PHE A 66 4.58 10.85 12.17
C PHE A 66 4.71 11.78 10.96
N PHE A 67 3.78 11.70 10.01
CA PHE A 67 3.85 12.51 8.79
C PHE A 67 3.58 14.01 9.04
N GLY A 68 2.89 14.34 10.15
CA GLY A 68 2.73 15.70 10.66
C GLY A 68 3.98 16.30 11.31
N LEU A 69 5.05 15.53 11.54
CA LEU A 69 6.32 16.08 12.01
C LEU A 69 7.01 16.94 10.94
N PRO A 70 7.84 17.93 11.34
CA PRO A 70 8.69 18.67 10.42
C PRO A 70 9.56 17.73 9.57
N LEU A 71 9.86 18.14 8.33
CA LEU A 71 10.68 17.34 7.42
C LEU A 71 12.03 16.98 8.04
N SER A 72 12.68 17.90 8.76
CA SER A 72 13.97 17.66 9.43
C SER A 72 13.92 16.47 10.39
N GLU A 73 12.82 16.30 11.13
CA GLU A 73 12.65 15.18 12.07
C GLU A 73 12.44 13.87 11.31
N LYS A 74 11.64 13.88 10.24
CA LYS A 74 11.41 12.69 9.38
C LYS A 74 12.70 12.24 8.69
N MET A 75 13.54 13.19 8.26
CA MET A 75 14.83 12.92 7.61
C MET A 75 15.85 12.26 8.53
N LYS A 76 15.73 12.39 9.86
CA LYS A 76 16.59 11.65 10.81
C LYS A 76 16.41 10.13 10.72
N LEU A 77 15.28 9.68 10.18
CA LEU A 77 14.95 8.28 10.00
C LEU A 77 15.06 7.86 8.52
N LEU A 78 15.93 8.47 7.72
CA LEU A 78 16.08 8.15 6.29
C LEU A 78 16.21 6.63 6.06
N ARG A 79 15.57 6.14 4.99
CA ARG A 79 15.59 4.72 4.60
C ARG A 79 17.02 4.19 4.53
N ASN A 80 17.31 3.15 5.30
CA ASN A 80 18.62 2.48 5.27
C ASN A 80 18.69 1.39 4.18
N GLY A 81 19.88 0.79 4.02
CA GLY A 81 20.11 -0.32 3.09
C GLY A 81 19.31 -1.61 3.37
N LYS A 82 18.51 -1.66 4.44
CA LYS A 82 17.55 -2.74 4.72
C LYS A 82 16.11 -2.32 4.42
N HIS A 83 15.92 -1.24 3.65
CA HIS A 83 14.64 -0.65 3.28
C HIS A 83 13.73 -0.26 4.46
N ARG A 84 14.33 0.11 5.60
CA ARG A 84 13.59 0.61 6.77
C ARG A 84 13.86 2.09 6.97
N GLY A 85 12.81 2.88 7.16
CA GLY A 85 12.90 4.31 7.42
C GLY A 85 11.94 5.13 6.55
N TYR A 86 12.10 6.45 6.60
CA TYR A 86 11.38 7.43 5.83
C TYR A 86 11.97 7.56 4.42
N ASN A 87 11.08 7.59 3.42
CA ASN A 87 11.42 7.95 2.05
C ASN A 87 10.86 9.35 1.77
N PRO A 88 11.72 10.35 1.51
CA PRO A 88 11.25 11.65 1.07
C PRO A 88 10.59 11.57 -0.31
N LEU A 89 9.80 12.59 -0.63
CA LEU A 89 9.26 12.75 -1.98
C LEU A 89 10.41 12.78 -3.00
N PHE A 90 10.20 12.15 -4.14
CA PHE A 90 11.18 12.01 -5.24
C PHE A 90 12.43 11.16 -4.95
N ASP A 91 12.52 10.51 -3.79
CA ASP A 91 13.63 9.59 -3.45
C ASP A 91 13.55 8.24 -4.19
N GLN A 92 12.36 7.88 -4.67
CA GLN A 92 12.14 6.68 -5.46
C GLN A 92 12.08 7.05 -6.94
N VAL A 93 13.24 6.99 -7.60
CA VAL A 93 13.33 7.25 -9.03
C VAL A 93 13.45 5.93 -9.78
N LEU A 94 12.43 5.61 -10.58
CA LEU A 94 12.42 4.47 -11.49
C LEU A 94 13.41 4.65 -12.65
N HIS A 95 13.68 5.90 -13.03
CA HIS A 95 14.64 6.25 -14.08
C HIS A 95 16.09 6.25 -13.54
N PRO A 96 17.01 5.47 -14.13
CA PRO A 96 18.38 5.35 -13.62
C PRO A 96 19.10 6.70 -13.46
N ALA A 97 18.84 7.66 -14.36
CA ALA A 97 19.52 8.97 -14.38
C ALA A 97 19.24 9.88 -13.17
N ASN A 98 18.16 9.65 -12.40
CA ASN A 98 17.86 10.49 -11.23
C ASN A 98 17.86 9.70 -9.92
N GLN A 99 18.42 8.48 -9.91
CA GLN A 99 18.61 7.73 -8.68
C GLN A 99 19.67 8.44 -7.82
N ILE A 100 19.31 8.77 -6.57
CA ILE A 100 20.23 9.35 -5.61
C ILE A 100 21.18 8.23 -5.18
N ASN A 101 22.48 8.40 -5.47
CA ASN A 101 23.51 7.35 -5.44
C ASN A 101 23.84 6.75 -4.05
N ASP A 102 23.11 7.09 -2.99
CA ASP A 102 23.53 6.74 -1.63
C ASP A 102 22.86 5.48 -1.06
N CYS A 103 21.91 4.85 -1.77
CA CYS A 103 21.14 3.73 -1.21
C CYS A 103 20.92 2.52 -2.14
N ILE A 104 21.51 2.48 -3.33
CA ILE A 104 21.29 1.38 -4.28
C ILE A 104 22.61 0.60 -4.45
N PHE A 105 22.77 -0.42 -3.59
CA PHE A 105 23.74 -1.53 -3.63
C PHE A 105 25.24 -1.16 -3.72
N PRO A 106 26.01 -1.26 -2.63
CA PRO A 106 27.46 -1.38 -2.76
C PRO A 106 27.78 -2.79 -3.27
N GLY A 107 28.06 -2.93 -4.57
CA GLY A 107 28.64 -4.15 -5.14
C GLY A 107 27.86 -4.83 -6.26
N ALA A 108 27.63 -4.11 -7.36
CA ALA A 108 27.54 -4.71 -8.68
C ALA A 108 28.60 -4.07 -9.58
#